data_AF-A0A7X4DRG2-F1
#
_entry.id   AF-A0A7X4DRG2-F1
#
_cell.length_a   1.000
_cell.length_b   1.000
_cell.length_c   1.000
_cell.angle_alpha   90.00
_cell.angle_beta   90.00
_cell.angle_gamma   90.00
#
_symmetry.space_group_name_H-M   'P 1'
#
loop_
_entity.id
_entity.type
_entity.pdbx_description
1 polymer ?
#
loop_
_entity_poly.entity_id
_entity_poly.type
_entity_poly.pdbx_seq_one_letter_code
_entity_poly.pdbx_strand_id
1 'polypeptide(L)'
;MNKAVADTEHGPWNPGLSSTIKPQLMSRVTIYDPANGLVPWEMARDLAETTGLKPQELATFRPERLLLHHVMIRVTAETHVPDGPSYADLGINLRSMAADIYAMEIEPRLPDLRREFEDARSRARTVIRAELEDGVFGRLPVAEPKGLLRRLFGGESPKAPTASRDERALAASAAWAKRAEIETDPLHASCLRATSRTVGAVLAHRGSLVLPKDIIEEVAVNMVSNDHVDTLLAERVAPLFDIAAEGLGFFRLPPQAEPVVLNAKGASASGKSSIRSQQRRIAEALGIDWKDFAIISPDYWRKLLIDYDGLGDDYKYAAMLTGQELEIIDRKLDALMAEKASSGTVPHMLIDRFRFDSFLTAKTGAAESSLLTRFGARIYMFFLITPPEETVVRAWERGLETGRYKAVDDLLFHNIEAYSGMPGLFFAWARLEDRWVHYEFLDNSVPLGDPPRTIAFGQNGNFVVLDLERLCDVERFRHVDVNARTADQVIGRTLAPHEAMAFVRNACAELAEVTFVVPGTDRIFAKSKGRGIIVDTSSLPEGIASADFGPHEVTDEDLGRIDQGAAAHVIGDLGCSRFA
;
A
#
# COMPACT_ATOMS: atom_id res chain seq x y z
N MET A 1 -28.76 -1.14 4.74
CA MET A 1 -28.56 0.33 4.76
C MET A 1 -29.04 0.82 6.12
N ASN A 2 -28.16 0.84 7.13
CA ASN A 2 -28.49 1.39 8.44
C ASN A 2 -28.39 2.92 8.35
N LYS A 3 -29.49 3.62 8.59
CA LYS A 3 -29.44 5.07 8.87
C LYS A 3 -28.60 5.21 10.13
N ALA A 4 -27.42 5.81 10.02
CA ALA A 4 -26.62 6.18 11.17
C ALA A 4 -27.50 6.99 12.14
N VAL A 5 -27.62 6.51 13.37
CA VAL A 5 -28.23 7.28 14.46
C VAL A 5 -27.43 8.58 14.57
N ALA A 6 -28.11 9.72 14.61
CA ALA A 6 -27.45 11.01 14.69
C ALA A 6 -26.59 11.06 15.98
N ASP A 7 -25.28 11.06 15.80
CA ASP A 7 -24.32 11.16 16.88
C ASP A 7 -24.23 12.62 17.33
N THR A 8 -24.89 12.95 18.44
CA THR A 8 -24.94 14.31 18.98
C THR A 8 -23.83 14.61 19.99
N GLU A 9 -23.03 13.60 20.37
CA GLU A 9 -21.96 13.73 21.37
C GLU A 9 -20.58 13.91 20.71
N HIS A 10 -20.42 13.37 19.51
CA HIS A 10 -19.16 13.40 18.77
C HIS A 10 -19.19 14.36 17.57
N GLY A 11 -18.01 14.75 17.12
CA GLY A 11 -17.82 15.64 15.98
C GLY A 11 -16.48 15.41 15.29
N PRO A 12 -16.13 16.20 14.27
CA PRO A 12 -14.93 15.96 13.46
C PRO A 12 -13.63 15.96 14.28
N TRP A 13 -13.52 16.84 15.26
CA TRP A 13 -12.36 16.96 16.14
C TRP A 13 -12.43 16.07 17.40
N ASN A 14 -13.54 15.36 17.60
CA ASN A 14 -13.69 14.36 18.65
C ASN A 14 -14.63 13.25 18.16
N PRO A 15 -14.14 12.34 17.31
CA PRO A 15 -15.01 11.38 16.63
C PRO A 15 -15.40 10.20 17.54
N GLY A 16 -14.94 10.15 18.80
CA GLY A 16 -15.26 9.06 19.73
C GLY A 16 -14.43 7.78 19.50
N LEU A 17 -13.30 7.89 18.81
CA LEU A 17 -12.32 6.82 18.64
C LEU A 17 -10.89 7.35 18.75
N SER A 18 -9.97 6.44 19.08
CA SER A 18 -8.52 6.66 19.20
C SER A 18 -7.76 5.95 18.09
N SER A 19 -6.57 6.43 17.71
CA SER A 19 -5.65 5.74 16.78
C SER A 19 -5.12 4.40 17.30
N THR A 20 -5.21 4.16 18.62
CA THR A 20 -4.92 2.86 19.24
C THR A 20 -6.20 2.05 19.39
N ILE A 21 -6.18 0.79 18.95
CA ILE A 21 -7.29 -0.16 19.16
C ILE A 21 -7.41 -0.43 20.67
N LYS A 22 -8.63 -0.35 21.21
CA LYS A 22 -8.88 -0.62 22.63
C LYS A 22 -8.48 -2.07 22.97
N PRO A 23 -7.85 -2.36 24.13
CA PRO A 23 -7.42 -3.71 24.48
C PRO A 23 -8.51 -4.78 24.36
N GLN A 24 -9.75 -4.47 24.77
CA GLN A 24 -10.89 -5.36 24.69
C GLN A 24 -11.37 -5.67 23.26
N LEU A 25 -10.93 -4.89 22.27
CA LEU A 25 -11.24 -5.09 20.86
C LEU A 25 -10.16 -5.87 20.10
N MET A 26 -9.03 -6.19 20.74
CA MET A 26 -7.93 -6.86 20.06
C MET A 26 -8.30 -8.24 19.53
N SER A 27 -9.16 -8.99 20.24
CA SER A 27 -9.70 -10.27 19.76
C SER A 27 -10.67 -10.13 18.59
N ARG A 28 -11.18 -8.92 18.33
CA ARG A 28 -12.05 -8.60 17.17
C ARG A 28 -11.27 -8.07 15.97
N VAL A 29 -9.96 -7.88 16.07
CA VAL A 29 -9.12 -7.62 14.90
C VAL A 29 -9.20 -8.85 14.00
N THR A 30 -9.47 -8.65 12.71
CA THR A 30 -9.99 -9.72 11.85
C THR A 30 -9.03 -10.89 11.69
N ILE A 31 -7.72 -10.68 11.78
CA ILE A 31 -6.72 -11.76 11.70
C ILE A 31 -6.68 -12.64 12.97
N TYR A 32 -7.22 -12.16 14.09
CA TYR A 32 -7.29 -12.88 15.37
C TYR A 32 -8.68 -13.41 15.69
N ASP A 33 -9.70 -12.98 14.93
CA ASP A 33 -11.06 -13.48 15.07
C ASP A 33 -11.09 -15.00 14.77
N PRO A 34 -11.62 -15.84 15.67
CA PRO A 34 -11.67 -17.29 15.47
C PRO A 34 -12.42 -17.76 14.22
N ALA A 35 -13.30 -16.94 13.64
CA ALA A 35 -13.98 -17.21 12.39
C ALA A 35 -13.04 -17.08 11.16
N ASN A 36 -11.97 -16.29 11.29
CA ASN A 36 -11.06 -15.94 10.19
C ASN A 36 -9.65 -16.51 10.39
N GLY A 37 -9.20 -16.64 11.65
CA GLY A 37 -7.86 -17.04 12.03
C GLY A 37 -7.82 -18.31 12.87
N LEU A 38 -6.66 -18.97 12.86
CA LEU A 38 -6.33 -20.13 13.69
C LEU A 38 -5.61 -19.72 14.99
N VAL A 39 -5.01 -18.54 15.03
CA VAL A 39 -4.24 -18.04 16.18
C VAL A 39 -4.97 -16.85 16.81
N PRO A 40 -5.54 -16.99 18.02
CA PRO A 40 -6.20 -15.89 18.72
C PRO A 40 -5.19 -14.85 19.22
N TRP A 41 -5.68 -13.66 19.57
CA TRP A 41 -4.85 -12.52 19.98
C TRP A 41 -3.92 -12.84 21.16
N GLU A 42 -4.44 -13.50 22.19
CA GLU A 42 -3.68 -13.82 23.40
C GLU A 42 -2.49 -14.72 23.07
N MET A 43 -2.72 -15.75 22.25
CA MET A 43 -1.66 -16.64 21.76
C MET A 43 -0.65 -15.89 20.90
N ALA A 44 -1.09 -15.05 19.96
CA ALA A 44 -0.21 -14.27 19.11
C ALA A 44 0.66 -13.28 19.90
N ARG A 45 0.10 -12.65 20.95
CA ARG A 45 0.83 -11.77 21.86
C ARG A 45 1.89 -12.53 22.65
N ASP A 46 1.53 -13.66 23.27
CA ASP A 46 2.45 -14.45 24.09
C ASP A 46 3.58 -15.06 23.22
N LEU A 47 3.26 -15.50 22.00
CA LEU A 47 4.25 -15.91 21.01
C LEU A 47 5.15 -14.75 20.56
N ALA A 48 4.62 -13.54 20.39
CA ALA A 48 5.42 -12.37 20.03
C ALA A 48 6.44 -12.02 21.12
N GLU A 49 6.03 -12.04 22.39
CA GLU A 49 6.93 -11.81 23.52
C GLU A 49 8.05 -12.84 23.60
N THR A 50 7.78 -14.09 23.21
CA THR A 50 8.77 -15.17 23.30
C THR A 50 9.67 -15.29 22.08
N THR A 51 9.15 -15.02 20.89
CA THR A 51 9.87 -15.17 19.61
C THR A 51 10.52 -13.88 19.10
N GLY A 52 10.02 -12.72 19.53
CA GLY A 52 10.41 -11.42 18.97
C GLY A 52 9.80 -11.11 17.60
N LEU A 53 8.94 -11.99 17.05
CA LEU A 53 8.16 -11.72 15.85
C LEU A 53 6.97 -10.80 16.19
N LYS A 54 6.50 -10.01 15.22
CA LYS A 54 5.30 -9.20 15.45
C LYS A 54 4.07 -10.10 15.58
N PRO A 55 3.07 -9.75 16.42
CA PRO A 55 1.82 -10.50 16.50
C PRO A 55 1.12 -10.71 15.14
N GLN A 56 1.27 -9.76 14.21
CA GLN A 56 0.73 -9.83 12.85
C GLN A 56 1.41 -10.91 12.00
N GLU A 57 2.71 -11.13 12.18
CA GLU A 57 3.48 -12.18 11.47
C GLU A 57 3.11 -13.59 11.97
N LEU A 58 2.55 -13.67 13.18
CA LEU A 58 2.19 -14.92 13.86
C LEU A 58 0.73 -15.33 13.65
N ALA A 59 -0.12 -14.40 13.18
CA ALA A 59 -1.50 -14.72 12.82
C ALA A 59 -1.52 -15.76 11.69
N THR A 60 -2.53 -16.62 11.62
CA THR A 60 -2.68 -17.61 10.54
C THR A 60 -4.13 -17.68 10.13
N PHE A 61 -4.40 -17.57 8.85
CA PHE A 61 -5.78 -17.59 8.35
C PHE A 61 -6.33 -19.00 8.25
N ARG A 62 -7.65 -19.10 8.39
CA ARG A 62 -8.44 -20.26 7.96
C ARG A 62 -8.54 -20.31 6.44
N PRO A 63 -8.69 -21.51 5.83
CA PRO A 63 -8.77 -21.64 4.38
C PRO A 63 -9.90 -20.83 3.75
N GLU A 64 -11.07 -20.77 4.38
CA GLU A 64 -12.24 -20.00 3.92
C GLU A 64 -11.90 -18.53 3.74
N ARG A 65 -11.08 -17.99 4.65
CA ARG A 65 -10.66 -16.60 4.64
C ARG A 65 -9.63 -16.34 3.54
N LEU A 66 -8.68 -17.25 3.36
CA LEU A 66 -7.73 -17.20 2.24
C LEU A 66 -8.44 -17.27 0.89
N LEU A 67 -9.44 -18.16 0.74
CA LEU A 67 -10.26 -18.26 -0.47
C LEU A 67 -11.01 -16.97 -0.75
N LEU A 68 -11.61 -16.34 0.27
CA LEU A 68 -12.26 -15.03 0.15
C LEU A 68 -11.27 -13.97 -0.34
N HIS A 69 -10.05 -13.92 0.21
CA HIS A 69 -9.00 -12.99 -0.25
C HIS A 69 -8.74 -13.15 -1.75
N HIS A 70 -8.56 -14.39 -2.22
CA HIS A 70 -8.27 -14.69 -3.63
C HIS A 70 -9.42 -14.35 -4.57
N VAL A 71 -10.67 -14.62 -4.18
CA VAL A 71 -11.84 -14.19 -4.95
C VAL A 71 -11.89 -12.65 -5.05
N MET A 72 -11.70 -11.95 -3.92
CA MET A 72 -11.77 -10.48 -3.89
C MET A 72 -10.72 -9.80 -4.76
N ILE A 73 -9.47 -10.24 -4.70
CA ILE A 73 -8.40 -9.65 -5.52
C ILE A 73 -8.61 -9.94 -7.01
N ARG A 74 -9.14 -11.12 -7.37
CA ARG A 74 -9.46 -11.47 -8.77
C ARG A 74 -10.65 -10.69 -9.32
N VAL A 75 -11.72 -10.49 -8.53
CA VAL A 75 -12.80 -9.56 -8.91
C VAL A 75 -12.22 -8.17 -9.22
N THR A 76 -11.31 -7.69 -8.38
CA THR A 76 -10.70 -6.36 -8.55
C THR A 76 -9.77 -6.28 -9.77
N ALA A 77 -8.99 -7.33 -10.04
CA ALA A 77 -7.90 -7.30 -11.02
C ALA A 77 -8.26 -7.89 -12.39
N GLU A 78 -9.34 -8.66 -12.49
CA GLU A 78 -9.66 -9.47 -13.67
C GLU A 78 -11.08 -9.24 -14.21
N THR A 79 -11.91 -8.47 -13.50
CA THR A 79 -13.27 -8.12 -13.95
C THR A 79 -13.52 -6.63 -13.88
N HIS A 80 -14.38 -6.13 -14.76
CA HIS A 80 -14.94 -4.79 -14.61
C HIS A 80 -15.93 -4.80 -13.45
N VAL A 81 -15.65 -4.01 -12.41
CA VAL A 81 -16.60 -3.74 -11.33
C VAL A 81 -17.30 -2.42 -11.63
N PRO A 82 -18.62 -2.42 -11.85
CA PRO A 82 -19.36 -1.18 -12.06
C PRO A 82 -19.24 -0.28 -10.84
N ASP A 83 -18.81 0.95 -11.03
CA ASP A 83 -18.56 1.90 -9.95
C ASP A 83 -19.66 2.96 -9.76
N GLY A 84 -20.71 2.89 -10.57
CA GLY A 84 -21.97 3.62 -10.42
C GLY A 84 -21.84 5.16 -10.42
N PRO A 85 -22.95 5.88 -10.27
CA PRO A 85 -22.92 7.33 -10.04
C PRO A 85 -22.48 7.68 -8.62
N SER A 86 -22.71 6.80 -7.63
CA SER A 86 -22.32 7.02 -6.24
C SER A 86 -21.01 6.31 -5.92
N TYR A 87 -20.17 6.97 -5.12
CA TYR A 87 -18.94 6.38 -4.59
C TYR A 87 -19.17 5.03 -3.90
N ALA A 88 -20.31 4.85 -3.23
CA ALA A 88 -20.62 3.61 -2.51
C ALA A 88 -20.86 2.41 -3.45
N ASP A 89 -21.24 2.65 -4.71
CA ASP A 89 -21.70 1.62 -5.64
C ASP A 89 -20.57 0.65 -6.01
N LEU A 90 -19.35 1.15 -6.22
CA LEU A 90 -18.17 0.30 -6.45
C LEU A 90 -18.01 -0.74 -5.34
N GLY A 91 -18.15 -0.30 -4.09
CA GLY A 91 -18.09 -1.20 -2.95
C GLY A 91 -19.24 -2.19 -2.94
N ILE A 92 -20.46 -1.76 -3.24
CA ILE A 92 -21.63 -2.66 -3.27
C ILE A 92 -21.47 -3.74 -4.33
N ASN A 93 -21.10 -3.35 -5.55
CA ASN A 93 -20.96 -4.25 -6.68
C ASN A 93 -19.79 -5.22 -6.50
N LEU A 94 -18.64 -4.75 -6.00
CA LEU A 94 -17.51 -5.63 -5.67
C LEU A 94 -17.93 -6.73 -4.70
N ARG A 95 -18.69 -6.37 -3.66
CA ARG A 95 -19.18 -7.34 -2.66
C ARG A 95 -20.16 -8.33 -3.25
N SER A 96 -21.10 -7.88 -4.07
CA SER A 96 -22.05 -8.75 -4.75
C SER A 96 -21.33 -9.73 -5.65
N MET A 97 -20.45 -9.24 -6.54
CA MET A 97 -19.70 -10.08 -7.47
C MET A 97 -18.83 -11.12 -6.74
N ALA A 98 -18.14 -10.71 -5.67
CA ALA A 98 -17.35 -11.64 -4.87
C ALA A 98 -18.23 -12.71 -4.19
N ALA A 99 -19.39 -12.33 -3.66
CA ALA A 99 -20.34 -13.25 -3.04
C ALA A 99 -20.92 -14.25 -4.05
N ASP A 100 -21.29 -13.78 -5.25
CA ASP A 100 -21.86 -14.60 -6.31
C ASP A 100 -20.86 -15.67 -6.78
N ILE A 101 -19.60 -15.27 -7.00
CA ILE A 101 -18.51 -16.21 -7.36
C ILE A 101 -18.26 -17.21 -6.23
N TYR A 102 -18.22 -16.74 -4.99
CA TYR A 102 -17.98 -17.59 -3.84
C TYR A 102 -19.08 -18.65 -3.70
N ALA A 103 -20.35 -18.25 -3.79
CA ALA A 103 -21.51 -19.13 -3.69
C ALA A 103 -21.59 -20.12 -4.86
N MET A 104 -21.26 -19.69 -6.08
CA MET A 104 -21.35 -20.53 -7.27
C MET A 104 -20.27 -21.61 -7.31
N GLU A 105 -19.00 -21.25 -7.07
CA GLU A 105 -17.88 -22.17 -7.34
C GLU A 105 -17.05 -22.56 -6.11
N ILE A 106 -16.94 -21.69 -5.09
CA ILE A 106 -16.07 -21.94 -3.93
C ILE A 106 -16.80 -22.74 -2.85
N GLU A 107 -17.99 -22.31 -2.45
CA GLU A 107 -18.77 -22.93 -1.38
C GLU A 107 -19.08 -24.42 -1.65
N PRO A 108 -19.49 -24.84 -2.87
CA PRO A 108 -19.73 -26.26 -3.16
C PRO A 108 -18.48 -27.14 -3.03
N ARG A 109 -17.28 -26.56 -3.17
CA ARG A 109 -15.99 -27.27 -3.14
C ARG A 109 -15.23 -27.07 -1.83
N LEU A 110 -15.82 -26.34 -0.88
CA LEU A 110 -15.18 -26.00 0.38
C LEU A 110 -14.68 -27.22 1.17
N PRO A 111 -15.39 -28.37 1.23
CA PRO A 111 -14.89 -29.56 1.91
C PRO A 111 -13.58 -30.08 1.33
N ASP A 112 -13.42 -30.04 0.01
CA ASP A 112 -12.22 -30.51 -0.68
C ASP A 112 -11.07 -29.52 -0.50
N LEU A 113 -11.34 -28.22 -0.64
CA LEU A 113 -10.35 -27.15 -0.43
C LEU A 113 -9.82 -27.13 1.01
N ARG A 114 -10.69 -27.38 2.01
CA ARG A 114 -10.28 -27.55 3.42
C ARG A 114 -9.34 -28.73 3.61
N ARG A 115 -9.63 -29.85 2.95
CA ARG A 115 -8.78 -31.05 3.01
C ARG A 115 -7.42 -30.78 2.39
N GLU A 116 -7.36 -30.13 1.22
CA GLU A 116 -6.10 -29.74 0.59
C GLU A 116 -5.27 -28.82 1.49
N PHE A 117 -5.91 -27.86 2.17
CA PHE A 117 -5.26 -26.98 3.14
C PHE A 117 -4.64 -27.77 4.30
N GLU A 118 -5.39 -28.67 4.94
CA GLU A 118 -4.88 -29.46 6.07
C GLU A 118 -3.82 -30.49 5.66
N ASP A 119 -3.96 -31.10 4.49
CA ASP A 119 -2.97 -32.03 3.93
C ASP A 119 -1.63 -31.32 3.69
N ALA A 120 -1.67 -30.12 3.11
CA ALA A 120 -0.48 -29.29 2.90
C ALA A 120 0.19 -28.89 4.23
N ARG A 121 -0.60 -28.50 5.24
CA ARG A 121 -0.08 -28.20 6.59
C ARG A 121 0.52 -29.42 7.26
N SER A 122 -0.09 -30.59 7.12
CA SER A 122 0.44 -31.83 7.67
C SER A 122 1.77 -32.22 7.02
N ARG A 123 1.89 -32.06 5.69
CA ARG A 123 3.16 -32.27 4.98
C ARG A 123 4.23 -31.30 5.43
N ALA A 124 3.91 -30.01 5.53
CA ALA A 124 4.82 -28.97 6.04
C ALA A 124 5.32 -29.33 7.45
N ARG A 125 4.42 -29.76 8.33
CA ARG A 125 4.74 -30.16 9.69
C ARG A 125 5.74 -31.32 9.73
N THR A 126 5.56 -32.34 8.90
CA THR A 126 6.50 -33.46 8.81
C THR A 126 7.89 -33.00 8.38
N VAL A 127 7.98 -32.14 7.36
CA VAL A 127 9.26 -31.59 6.86
C VAL A 127 9.95 -30.75 7.94
N ILE A 128 9.24 -29.80 8.53
CA ILE A 128 9.76 -28.90 9.57
C ILE A 128 10.24 -29.71 10.78
N ARG A 129 9.46 -30.71 11.21
CA ARG A 129 9.82 -31.57 12.34
C ARG A 129 11.12 -32.34 12.10
N ALA A 130 11.31 -32.83 10.88
CA ALA A 130 12.53 -33.54 10.48
C ALA A 130 13.72 -32.58 10.46
N GLU A 131 13.60 -31.42 9.82
CA GLU A 131 14.66 -30.41 9.78
C GLU A 131 15.07 -29.94 11.18
N LEU A 132 14.09 -29.66 12.07
CA LEU A 132 14.37 -29.28 13.46
C LEU A 132 15.06 -30.40 14.24
N GLU A 133 14.68 -31.66 14.03
CA GLU A 133 15.35 -32.79 14.67
C GLU A 133 16.80 -32.89 14.18
N ASP A 134 17.02 -32.93 12.88
CA ASP A 134 18.36 -33.15 12.32
C ASP A 134 19.30 -31.96 12.58
N GLY A 135 18.78 -30.73 12.46
CA GLY A 135 19.58 -29.51 12.56
C GLY A 135 19.84 -29.02 13.98
N VAL A 136 18.93 -29.28 14.93
CA VAL A 136 18.93 -28.59 16.23
C VAL A 136 18.76 -29.52 17.42
N PHE A 137 17.73 -30.37 17.41
CA PHE A 137 17.30 -31.11 18.60
C PHE A 137 17.86 -32.54 18.70
N GLY A 138 18.33 -33.09 17.58
CA GLY A 138 18.87 -34.43 17.47
C GLY A 138 20.18 -34.62 18.24
N ARG A 139 20.52 -35.87 18.53
CA ARG A 139 21.77 -36.22 19.24
C ARG A 139 22.95 -36.12 18.29
N LEU A 140 24.01 -35.44 18.74
CA LEU A 140 25.30 -35.47 18.04
C LEU A 140 25.78 -36.93 17.95
N PRO A 141 26.29 -37.39 16.79
CA PRO A 141 26.91 -38.69 16.70
C PRO A 141 28.08 -38.74 17.69
N VAL A 142 27.99 -39.61 18.69
CA VAL A 142 29.13 -39.92 19.56
C VAL A 142 30.16 -40.58 18.67
N ALA A 143 31.34 -39.97 18.53
CA ALA A 143 32.42 -40.58 17.78
C ALA A 143 32.69 -41.99 18.33
N GLU A 144 32.52 -43.02 17.51
CA GLU A 144 32.86 -44.38 17.92
C GLU A 144 34.34 -44.43 18.31
N PRO A 145 34.68 -45.02 19.47
CA PRO A 145 36.07 -45.14 19.86
C PRO A 145 36.79 -46.04 18.85
N LYS A 146 37.60 -45.43 17.97
CA LYS A 146 38.47 -46.15 17.05
C LYS A 146 39.48 -46.99 17.84
N GLY A 147 39.23 -48.31 17.90
CA GLY A 147 40.18 -49.43 18.01
C GLY A 147 41.19 -49.44 19.18
N LEU A 148 41.31 -50.58 19.85
CA LEU A 148 42.28 -50.85 20.94
C LEU A 148 43.73 -50.37 20.66
N LEU A 149 44.16 -50.36 19.40
CA LEU A 149 45.52 -49.96 18.99
C LEU A 149 45.81 -48.46 19.19
N ARG A 150 44.80 -47.57 19.18
CA ARG A 150 45.02 -46.13 19.39
C ARG A 150 45.20 -45.76 20.88
N ARG A 151 44.78 -46.64 21.79
CA ARG A 151 44.95 -46.50 23.25
C ARG A 151 46.37 -46.81 23.73
N LEU A 152 47.15 -47.57 22.94
CA LEU A 152 48.54 -47.95 23.24
C LEU A 152 49.56 -46.92 22.73
N PHE A 153 49.19 -46.05 21.79
CA PHE A 153 50.05 -45.02 21.22
C PHE A 153 49.50 -43.62 21.48
N GLY A 154 49.30 -43.25 22.76
CA GLY A 154 49.27 -41.87 23.28
C GLY A 154 48.57 -40.77 22.47
N GLY A 155 47.62 -41.10 21.61
CA GLY A 155 46.98 -40.14 20.71
C GLY A 155 45.83 -39.48 21.42
N GLU A 156 45.88 -38.15 21.57
CA GLU A 156 44.74 -37.37 22.04
C GLU A 156 43.48 -37.77 21.26
N SER A 157 42.46 -38.18 22.01
CA SER A 157 41.15 -38.47 21.42
C SER A 157 40.59 -37.16 20.87
N PRO A 158 40.09 -37.11 19.62
CA PRO A 158 39.46 -35.90 19.12
C PRO A 158 38.31 -35.53 20.04
N LYS A 159 38.34 -34.33 20.63
CA LYS A 159 37.21 -33.79 21.38
C LYS A 159 35.99 -33.85 20.46
N ALA A 160 34.94 -34.52 20.90
CA ALA A 160 33.66 -34.51 20.19
C ALA A 160 33.24 -33.05 19.97
N PRO A 161 32.64 -32.69 18.81
CA PRO A 161 32.15 -31.34 18.61
C PRO A 161 31.01 -31.10 19.61
N THR A 162 31.30 -30.38 20.69
CA THR A 162 30.32 -29.97 21.71
C THR A 162 29.68 -28.65 21.30
N ALA A 163 29.21 -28.55 20.06
CA ALA A 163 28.46 -27.36 19.66
C ALA A 163 27.21 -27.27 20.53
N SER A 164 27.01 -26.13 21.20
CA SER A 164 25.83 -25.92 22.03
C SER A 164 24.56 -25.98 21.17
N ARG A 165 23.39 -26.20 21.79
CA ARG A 165 22.12 -26.17 21.04
C ARG A 165 21.94 -24.86 20.27
N ASP A 166 22.37 -23.74 20.85
CA ASP A 166 22.23 -22.42 20.25
C ASP A 166 23.18 -22.21 19.07
N GLU A 167 24.41 -22.71 19.17
CA GLU A 167 25.36 -22.71 18.05
C GLU A 167 24.87 -23.56 16.88
N ARG A 168 24.29 -24.74 17.17
CA ARG A 168 23.65 -25.59 16.16
C ARG A 168 22.44 -24.90 15.54
N ALA A 169 21.57 -24.30 16.35
CA ALA A 169 20.40 -23.57 15.88
C ALA A 169 20.76 -22.40 14.96
N LEU A 170 21.80 -21.64 15.30
CA LEU A 170 22.28 -20.53 14.47
C LEU A 170 22.84 -21.03 13.14
N ALA A 171 23.68 -22.07 13.17
CA ALA A 171 24.24 -22.67 11.97
C ALA A 171 23.16 -23.28 11.06
N ALA A 172 22.19 -23.99 11.65
CA ALA A 172 21.05 -24.57 10.95
C ALA A 172 20.17 -23.49 10.33
N SER A 173 19.83 -22.42 11.06
CA SER A 173 19.05 -21.28 10.55
C SER A 173 19.71 -20.66 9.31
N ALA A 174 21.01 -20.41 9.33
CA ALA A 174 21.75 -19.90 8.18
C ALA A 174 21.81 -20.90 7.01
N ALA A 175 21.96 -22.20 7.29
CA ALA A 175 21.98 -23.24 6.27
C ALA A 175 20.61 -23.41 5.59
N TRP A 176 19.51 -23.39 6.36
CA TRP A 176 18.16 -23.45 5.82
C TRP A 176 17.85 -22.25 4.93
N ALA A 177 18.24 -21.03 5.33
CA ALA A 177 18.05 -19.83 4.51
C ALA A 177 18.71 -19.99 3.13
N LYS A 178 19.98 -20.42 3.10
CA LYS A 178 20.72 -20.65 1.84
C LYS A 178 20.12 -21.79 1.01
N ARG A 179 19.76 -22.90 1.64
CA ARG A 179 19.12 -24.04 0.95
C ARG A 179 17.79 -23.62 0.33
N ALA A 180 17.01 -22.79 1.01
CA ALA A 180 15.71 -22.37 0.51
C ALA A 180 15.75 -21.49 -0.75
N GLU A 181 16.89 -20.86 -1.04
CA GLU A 181 17.09 -20.05 -2.27
C GLU A 181 17.30 -20.92 -3.52
N ILE A 182 17.82 -22.14 -3.34
CA ILE A 182 18.13 -23.08 -4.43
C ILE A 182 17.21 -24.30 -4.46
N GLU A 183 16.34 -24.45 -3.46
CA GLU A 183 15.41 -25.56 -3.34
C GLU A 183 14.34 -25.47 -4.44
N THR A 184 14.07 -26.60 -5.08
CA THR A 184 13.15 -26.69 -6.23
C THR A 184 11.75 -27.09 -5.83
N ASP A 185 11.58 -27.84 -4.74
CA ASP A 185 10.25 -28.11 -4.17
C ASP A 185 9.74 -26.85 -3.43
N PRO A 186 8.68 -26.19 -3.92
CA PRO A 186 8.19 -24.96 -3.31
C PRO A 186 7.75 -25.14 -1.85
N LEU A 187 7.20 -26.30 -1.49
CA LEU A 187 6.78 -26.60 -0.13
C LEU A 187 8.01 -26.68 0.79
N HIS A 188 9.03 -27.44 0.38
CA HIS A 188 10.25 -27.59 1.17
C HIS A 188 10.98 -26.26 1.30
N ALA A 189 11.10 -25.48 0.22
CA ALA A 189 11.70 -24.15 0.24
C ALA A 189 10.98 -23.22 1.25
N SER A 190 9.64 -23.22 1.26
CA SER A 190 8.87 -22.43 2.23
C SER A 190 9.07 -22.92 3.67
N CYS A 191 9.09 -24.24 3.89
CA CYS A 191 9.39 -24.84 5.20
C CYS A 191 10.77 -24.40 5.73
N LEU A 192 11.80 -24.42 4.88
CA LEU A 192 13.15 -24.00 5.23
C LEU A 192 13.21 -22.50 5.58
N ARG A 193 12.57 -21.63 4.80
CA ARG A 193 12.47 -20.18 5.11
C ARG A 193 11.76 -19.94 6.43
N ALA A 194 10.60 -20.55 6.63
CA ALA A 194 9.80 -20.40 7.85
C ALA A 194 10.56 -20.87 9.09
N THR A 195 11.23 -22.02 9.01
CA THR A 195 12.02 -22.57 10.11
C THR A 195 13.23 -21.67 10.41
N SER A 196 13.95 -21.23 9.37
CA SER A 196 15.07 -20.29 9.49
C SER A 196 14.65 -18.97 10.17
N ARG A 197 13.55 -18.37 9.70
CA ARG A 197 13.00 -17.12 10.22
C ARG A 197 12.57 -17.26 11.68
N THR A 198 11.88 -18.35 12.03
CA THR A 198 11.40 -18.60 13.39
C THR A 198 12.57 -18.76 14.37
N VAL A 199 13.50 -19.68 14.07
CA VAL A 199 14.67 -19.93 14.93
C VAL A 199 15.57 -18.69 15.00
N GLY A 200 15.81 -18.03 13.87
CA GLY A 200 16.62 -16.81 13.81
C GLY A 200 16.02 -15.67 14.63
N ALA A 201 14.70 -15.48 14.59
CA ALA A 201 14.01 -14.46 15.39
C ALA A 201 14.15 -14.72 16.89
N VAL A 202 13.92 -15.97 17.33
CA VAL A 202 14.05 -16.36 18.75
C VAL A 202 15.48 -16.13 19.24
N LEU A 203 16.48 -16.56 18.47
CA LEU A 203 17.89 -16.37 18.81
C LEU A 203 18.26 -14.88 18.87
N ALA A 204 17.82 -14.07 17.91
CA ALA A 204 18.07 -12.63 17.89
C ALA A 204 17.41 -11.91 19.07
N HIS A 205 16.23 -12.35 19.49
CA HIS A 205 15.47 -11.71 20.56
C HIS A 205 15.92 -12.13 21.96
N ARG A 206 16.21 -13.43 22.17
CA ARG A 206 16.50 -14.01 23.49
C ARG A 206 17.97 -14.36 23.72
N GLY A 207 18.80 -14.33 22.67
CA GLY A 207 20.21 -14.76 22.71
C GLY A 207 20.40 -16.28 22.84
N SER A 208 19.32 -17.06 22.96
CA SER A 208 19.34 -18.53 23.08
C SER A 208 18.01 -19.12 22.63
N LEU A 209 18.04 -20.38 22.16
CA LEU A 209 16.84 -21.08 21.70
C LEU A 209 16.15 -21.72 22.91
N VAL A 210 15.42 -20.92 23.69
CA VAL A 210 14.74 -21.38 24.91
C VAL A 210 13.43 -22.12 24.65
N LEU A 211 12.84 -21.94 23.46
CA LEU A 211 11.52 -22.45 23.16
C LEU A 211 11.50 -23.97 22.93
N PRO A 212 10.43 -24.65 23.37
CA PRO A 212 10.17 -26.04 23.02
C PRO A 212 10.08 -26.25 21.50
N LYS A 213 10.47 -27.45 21.05
CA LYS A 213 10.46 -27.83 19.63
C LYS A 213 9.07 -27.71 19.00
N ASP A 214 8.04 -28.14 19.72
CA ASP A 214 6.64 -28.12 19.29
C ASP A 214 6.12 -26.69 19.04
N ILE A 215 6.52 -25.72 19.86
CA ILE A 215 6.18 -24.31 19.65
C ILE A 215 6.87 -23.75 18.41
N ILE A 216 8.16 -24.05 18.23
CA ILE A 216 8.92 -23.62 17.03
C ILE A 216 8.31 -24.25 15.76
N GLU A 217 7.97 -25.53 15.83
CA GLU A 217 7.30 -26.27 14.75
C GLU A 217 5.96 -25.62 14.40
N GLU A 218 5.11 -25.33 15.40
CA GLU A 218 3.80 -24.72 15.17
C GLU A 218 3.90 -23.34 14.54
N VAL A 219 4.79 -22.47 15.05
CA VAL A 219 5.02 -21.13 14.47
C VAL A 219 5.51 -21.24 13.03
N ALA A 220 6.46 -22.13 12.74
CA ALA A 220 6.96 -22.32 11.38
C ALA A 220 5.88 -22.87 10.43
N VAL A 221 5.06 -23.83 10.87
CA VAL A 221 3.93 -24.36 10.07
C VAL A 221 2.89 -23.27 9.78
N ASN A 222 2.61 -22.41 10.75
CA ASN A 222 1.71 -21.27 10.61
C ASN A 222 2.23 -20.26 9.57
N MET A 223 3.54 -19.96 9.58
CA MET A 223 4.15 -19.14 8.54
C MET A 223 4.05 -19.76 7.14
N VAL A 224 4.29 -21.08 7.01
CA VAL A 224 4.11 -21.80 5.72
C VAL A 224 2.66 -21.76 5.24
N SER A 225 1.70 -21.78 6.18
CA SER A 225 0.27 -21.73 5.86
C SER A 225 -0.12 -20.41 5.18
N ASN A 226 0.48 -19.29 5.60
CA ASN A 226 0.25 -17.97 5.01
C ASN A 226 1.08 -17.68 3.75
N ASP A 227 2.00 -18.57 3.37
CA ASP A 227 2.92 -18.39 2.22
C ASP A 227 2.62 -19.45 1.14
N HIS A 228 3.10 -20.67 1.34
CA HIS A 228 2.96 -21.73 0.35
C HIS A 228 1.52 -22.25 0.23
N VAL A 229 0.85 -22.50 1.36
CA VAL A 229 -0.53 -23.03 1.33
C VAL A 229 -1.49 -21.99 0.77
N ASP A 230 -1.27 -20.71 1.08
CA ASP A 230 -1.99 -19.61 0.46
C ASP A 230 -1.84 -19.59 -1.07
N THR A 231 -0.60 -19.74 -1.57
CA THR A 231 -0.31 -19.83 -3.01
C THR A 231 -1.02 -21.03 -3.66
N LEU A 232 -0.99 -22.20 -3.01
CA LEU A 232 -1.69 -23.40 -3.48
C LEU A 232 -3.19 -23.16 -3.61
N LEU A 233 -3.82 -22.49 -2.63
CA LEU A 233 -5.23 -22.13 -2.71
C LEU A 233 -5.50 -21.08 -3.81
N ALA A 234 -4.58 -20.14 -4.04
CA ALA A 234 -4.68 -19.16 -5.13
C ALA A 234 -4.77 -19.84 -6.50
N GLU A 235 -3.91 -20.84 -6.74
CA GLU A 235 -3.88 -21.65 -7.96
C GLU A 235 -5.18 -22.46 -8.16
N ARG A 236 -5.79 -22.93 -7.06
CA ARG A 236 -7.09 -23.62 -7.11
C ARG A 236 -8.26 -22.68 -7.39
N VAL A 237 -8.22 -21.47 -6.83
CA VAL A 237 -9.27 -20.46 -7.05
C VAL A 237 -9.27 -19.96 -8.49
N ALA A 238 -8.12 -19.86 -9.16
CA ALA A 238 -8.01 -19.30 -10.51
C ALA A 238 -8.99 -19.92 -11.54
N PRO A 239 -8.98 -21.24 -11.80
CA PRO A 239 -9.91 -21.83 -12.77
C PRO A 239 -11.38 -21.78 -12.30
N LEU A 240 -11.62 -21.85 -10.99
CA LEU A 240 -12.97 -21.74 -10.43
C LEU A 240 -13.54 -20.34 -10.64
N PHE A 241 -12.71 -19.32 -10.46
CA PHE A 241 -13.05 -17.94 -10.73
C PHE A 241 -13.41 -17.74 -12.21
N ASP A 242 -12.63 -18.31 -13.12
CA ASP A 242 -12.89 -18.21 -14.56
C ASP A 242 -14.27 -18.79 -14.93
N ILE A 243 -14.58 -19.99 -14.42
CA ILE A 243 -15.88 -20.66 -14.64
C ILE A 243 -17.02 -19.81 -14.10
N ALA A 244 -16.91 -19.32 -12.86
CA ALA A 244 -17.95 -18.50 -12.25
C ALA A 244 -18.13 -17.17 -12.99
N ALA A 245 -17.05 -16.48 -13.33
CA ALA A 245 -17.12 -15.20 -14.03
C ALA A 245 -17.79 -15.34 -15.40
N GLU A 246 -17.49 -16.41 -16.14
CA GLU A 246 -18.15 -16.72 -17.41
C GLU A 246 -19.64 -17.06 -17.20
N GLY A 247 -19.95 -17.96 -16.27
CA GLY A 247 -21.32 -18.39 -15.99
C GLY A 247 -22.24 -17.28 -15.46
N LEU A 248 -21.67 -16.32 -14.73
CA LEU A 248 -22.37 -15.13 -14.22
C LEU A 248 -22.39 -13.97 -15.24
N GLY A 249 -21.71 -14.11 -16.38
CA GLY A 249 -21.65 -13.08 -17.42
C GLY A 249 -20.88 -11.83 -17.01
N PHE A 250 -19.90 -11.96 -16.11
CA PHE A 250 -19.06 -10.85 -15.70
C PHE A 250 -18.07 -10.46 -16.79
N PHE A 251 -17.95 -9.17 -17.04
CA PHE A 251 -17.03 -8.65 -18.05
C PHE A 251 -15.59 -8.83 -17.61
N ARG A 252 -14.81 -9.62 -18.37
CA ARG A 252 -13.39 -9.85 -18.13
C ARG A 252 -12.57 -8.70 -18.67
N LEU A 253 -11.62 -8.22 -17.87
CA LEU A 253 -10.75 -7.13 -18.28
C LEU A 253 -9.80 -7.62 -19.40
N PRO A 254 -9.75 -6.92 -20.55
CA PRO A 254 -8.88 -7.31 -21.63
C PRO A 254 -7.39 -7.04 -21.30
N PRO A 255 -6.47 -7.89 -21.79
CA PRO A 255 -5.04 -7.63 -21.70
C PRO A 255 -4.68 -6.42 -22.58
N GLN A 256 -3.79 -5.56 -22.09
CA GLN A 256 -3.41 -4.31 -22.78
C GLN A 256 -1.94 -4.34 -23.20
N ALA A 257 -1.69 -4.05 -24.48
CA ALA A 257 -0.32 -3.94 -25.01
C ALA A 257 0.38 -2.67 -24.49
N GLU A 258 -0.36 -1.57 -24.36
CA GLU A 258 0.10 -0.32 -23.73
C GLU A 258 -0.81 0.04 -22.54
N PRO A 259 -0.62 -0.56 -21.35
CA PRO A 259 -1.48 -0.27 -20.22
C PRO A 259 -1.42 1.21 -19.81
N VAL A 260 -2.56 1.89 -19.78
CA VAL A 260 -2.75 3.21 -19.16
C VAL A 260 -3.02 3.06 -17.67
N VAL A 261 -2.33 3.86 -16.87
CA VAL A 261 -2.50 3.94 -15.41
C VAL A 261 -2.94 5.35 -15.02
N LEU A 262 -4.07 5.44 -14.32
CA LEU A 262 -4.56 6.65 -13.66
C LEU A 262 -4.35 6.49 -12.16
N ASN A 263 -3.53 7.33 -11.52
CA ASN A 263 -3.14 7.15 -10.13
C ASN A 263 -3.39 8.42 -9.32
N ALA A 264 -4.27 8.34 -8.32
CA ALA A 264 -4.54 9.45 -7.42
C ALA A 264 -3.77 9.29 -6.11
N LYS A 265 -3.02 10.33 -5.74
CA LYS A 265 -2.18 10.41 -4.53
C LYS A 265 -2.63 11.58 -3.67
N GLY A 266 -2.63 11.37 -2.37
CA GLY A 266 -3.06 12.36 -1.37
C GLY A 266 -3.43 11.68 -0.06
N ALA A 267 -3.49 12.48 1.01
CA ALA A 267 -3.82 12.00 2.35
C ALA A 267 -5.19 11.31 2.44
N SER A 268 -5.45 10.63 3.55
CA SER A 268 -6.80 10.11 3.83
C SER A 268 -7.81 11.26 3.81
N ALA A 269 -8.97 11.05 3.17
CA ALA A 269 -10.02 12.07 3.00
C ALA A 269 -9.62 13.33 2.22
N SER A 270 -8.51 13.30 1.46
CA SER A 270 -8.08 14.39 0.57
C SER A 270 -8.93 14.56 -0.70
N GLY A 271 -10.01 13.80 -0.87
CA GLY A 271 -10.85 13.85 -2.07
C GLY A 271 -10.32 13.11 -3.31
N LYS A 272 -9.44 12.10 -3.19
CA LYS A 272 -8.89 11.35 -4.35
C LYS A 272 -9.96 10.84 -5.33
N SER A 273 -11.12 10.48 -4.81
CA SER A 273 -12.20 9.92 -5.61
C SER A 273 -13.10 10.98 -6.25
N SER A 274 -12.96 12.28 -5.89
CA SER A 274 -13.72 13.37 -6.51
C SER A 274 -13.29 13.62 -7.96
N ILE A 275 -12.05 13.27 -8.31
CA ILE A 275 -11.51 13.43 -9.68
C ILE A 275 -11.90 12.30 -10.63
N ARG A 276 -12.73 11.34 -10.20
CA ARG A 276 -13.07 10.16 -11.00
C ARG A 276 -13.79 10.51 -12.29
N SER A 277 -14.63 11.55 -12.27
CA SER A 277 -15.32 12.00 -13.49
C SER A 277 -14.34 12.54 -14.54
N GLN A 278 -13.27 13.19 -14.09
CA GLN A 278 -12.23 13.75 -14.93
C GLN A 278 -11.29 12.65 -15.44
N GLN A 279 -10.98 11.65 -14.61
CA GLN A 279 -10.27 10.44 -15.02
C GLN A 279 -11.02 9.67 -16.13
N ARG A 280 -12.36 9.62 -16.08
CA ARG A 280 -13.17 9.07 -17.18
C ARG A 280 -13.02 9.88 -18.47
N ARG A 281 -13.06 11.22 -18.38
CA ARG A 281 -12.83 12.08 -19.55
C ARG A 281 -11.44 11.89 -20.17
N ILE A 282 -10.42 11.59 -19.35
CA ILE A 282 -9.09 11.23 -19.85
C ILE A 282 -9.16 9.91 -20.62
N ALA A 283 -9.80 8.87 -20.07
CA ALA A 283 -9.99 7.60 -20.79
C ALA A 283 -10.75 7.80 -22.12
N GLU A 284 -11.84 8.57 -22.12
CA GLU A 284 -12.60 8.93 -23.32
C GLU A 284 -11.74 9.65 -24.36
N ALA A 285 -10.94 10.63 -23.93
CA ALA A 285 -10.06 11.38 -24.81
C ALA A 285 -8.91 10.53 -25.39
N LEU A 286 -8.56 9.44 -24.72
CA LEU A 286 -7.62 8.42 -25.21
C LEU A 286 -8.31 7.34 -26.08
N GLY A 287 -9.64 7.38 -26.23
CA GLY A 287 -10.41 6.37 -26.96
C GLY A 287 -10.50 5.03 -26.23
N ILE A 288 -10.37 5.02 -24.90
CA ILE A 288 -10.39 3.83 -24.05
C ILE A 288 -11.75 3.70 -23.38
N ASP A 289 -12.37 2.53 -23.44
CA ASP A 289 -13.59 2.25 -22.68
C ASP A 289 -13.25 2.19 -21.19
N TRP A 290 -14.00 2.93 -20.36
CA TRP A 290 -13.85 2.88 -18.91
C TRP A 290 -13.97 1.46 -18.33
N LYS A 291 -14.74 0.59 -19.00
CA LYS A 291 -14.90 -0.81 -18.59
C LYS A 291 -13.60 -1.61 -18.64
N ASP A 292 -12.60 -1.16 -19.39
CA ASP A 292 -11.30 -1.83 -19.51
C ASP A 292 -10.36 -1.53 -18.34
N PHE A 293 -10.76 -0.67 -17.40
CA PHE A 293 -9.98 -0.34 -16.21
C PHE A 293 -10.29 -1.29 -15.04
N ALA A 294 -9.22 -1.88 -14.48
CA ALA A 294 -9.22 -2.40 -13.12
C ALA A 294 -9.25 -1.22 -12.13
N ILE A 295 -10.34 -1.08 -11.35
CA ILE A 295 -10.46 -0.04 -10.33
C ILE A 295 -9.92 -0.58 -9.00
N ILE A 296 -8.66 -0.29 -8.72
CA ILE A 296 -7.94 -0.79 -7.56
C ILE A 296 -8.12 0.16 -6.38
N SER A 297 -9.05 -0.19 -5.49
CA SER A 297 -9.31 0.54 -4.25
C SER A 297 -9.59 -0.42 -3.08
N PRO A 298 -8.55 -0.86 -2.35
CA PRO A 298 -8.61 -1.85 -1.26
C PRO A 298 -9.56 -1.47 -0.14
N ASP A 299 -9.81 -0.19 0.10
CA ASP A 299 -10.68 0.23 1.19
C ASP A 299 -12.13 -0.30 1.06
N TYR A 300 -12.58 -0.64 -0.16
CA TYR A 300 -13.89 -1.25 -0.37
C TYR A 300 -13.98 -2.69 0.12
N TRP A 301 -12.84 -3.36 0.28
CA TRP A 301 -12.77 -4.73 0.80
C TRP A 301 -13.18 -4.81 2.27
N ARG A 302 -13.00 -3.74 3.06
CA ARG A 302 -13.21 -3.76 4.51
C ARG A 302 -14.59 -4.24 4.94
N LYS A 303 -15.64 -3.91 4.18
CA LYS A 303 -17.02 -4.37 4.46
C LYS A 303 -17.25 -5.85 4.17
N LEU A 304 -16.36 -6.54 3.45
CA LEU A 304 -16.32 -8.00 3.35
C LEU A 304 -15.55 -8.63 4.50
N LEU A 305 -14.64 -7.86 5.10
CA LEU A 305 -13.72 -8.39 6.09
C LEU A 305 -14.32 -8.43 7.50
N ILE A 306 -15.25 -7.53 7.81
CA ILE A 306 -15.82 -7.43 9.16
C ILE A 306 -17.32 -7.22 9.12
N ASP A 307 -18.03 -7.88 10.04
CA ASP A 307 -19.44 -7.63 10.31
C ASP A 307 -19.59 -6.31 11.07
N TYR A 308 -20.06 -5.28 10.39
CA TYR A 308 -20.28 -3.96 11.00
C TYR A 308 -21.41 -3.98 12.03
N ASP A 309 -22.46 -4.79 11.81
CA ASP A 309 -23.63 -4.82 12.68
C ASP A 309 -23.28 -5.52 14.01
N GLY A 310 -22.42 -6.53 13.96
CA GLY A 310 -21.89 -7.23 15.12
C GLY A 310 -20.96 -6.41 16.04
N LEU A 311 -20.54 -5.20 15.63
CA LEU A 311 -19.63 -4.35 16.43
C LEU A 311 -20.33 -3.56 17.54
N GLY A 312 -21.65 -3.36 17.45
CA GLY A 312 -22.39 -2.57 18.44
C GLY A 312 -21.78 -1.17 18.64
N ASP A 313 -21.57 -0.77 19.89
CA ASP A 313 -21.06 0.56 20.25
C ASP A 313 -19.64 0.84 19.73
N ASP A 314 -18.88 -0.19 19.36
CA ASP A 314 -17.52 -0.05 18.83
C ASP A 314 -17.47 0.02 17.29
N TYR A 315 -18.61 0.24 16.61
CA TYR A 315 -18.70 0.29 15.13
C TYR A 315 -17.69 1.24 14.47
N LYS A 316 -17.31 2.33 15.14
CA LYS A 316 -16.32 3.30 14.64
C LYS A 316 -14.92 2.71 14.47
N TYR A 317 -14.60 1.61 15.16
CA TYR A 317 -13.31 0.92 15.06
C TYR A 317 -13.22 -0.05 13.87
N ALA A 318 -14.28 -0.26 13.09
CA ALA A 318 -14.32 -1.26 12.00
C ALA A 318 -13.15 -1.15 11.01
N ALA A 319 -12.76 0.06 10.64
CA ALA A 319 -11.62 0.29 9.75
C ALA A 319 -10.27 -0.09 10.41
N MET A 320 -10.12 0.11 11.72
CA MET A 320 -8.89 -0.25 12.42
C MET A 320 -8.77 -1.77 12.60
N LEU A 321 -9.89 -2.43 12.93
CA LEU A 321 -9.94 -3.88 13.14
C LEU A 321 -9.62 -4.69 11.88
N THR A 322 -9.80 -4.09 10.69
CA THR A 322 -9.48 -4.71 9.39
C THR A 322 -8.12 -4.31 8.84
N GLY A 323 -7.40 -3.37 9.47
CA GLY A 323 -6.21 -2.74 8.90
C GLY A 323 -5.06 -3.72 8.60
N GLN A 324 -4.77 -4.62 9.54
CA GLN A 324 -3.66 -5.57 9.43
C GLN A 324 -3.91 -6.61 8.33
N GLU A 325 -5.14 -7.09 8.24
CA GLU A 325 -5.55 -8.01 7.17
C GLU A 325 -5.54 -7.33 5.80
N LEU A 326 -5.99 -6.08 5.73
CA LEU A 326 -6.02 -5.33 4.48
C LEU A 326 -4.61 -5.21 3.88
N GLU A 327 -3.58 -4.97 4.70
CA GLU A 327 -2.17 -4.94 4.26
C GLU A 327 -1.73 -6.29 3.66
N ILE A 328 -2.21 -7.41 4.22
CA ILE A 328 -1.91 -8.75 3.70
C ILE A 328 -2.59 -8.95 2.34
N ILE A 329 -3.88 -8.62 2.22
CA ILE A 329 -4.61 -8.73 0.94
C ILE A 329 -4.00 -7.80 -0.12
N ASP A 330 -3.57 -6.60 0.28
CA ASP A 330 -2.93 -5.61 -0.59
C ASP A 330 -1.68 -6.19 -1.28
N ARG A 331 -0.84 -6.90 -0.52
CA ARG A 331 0.35 -7.61 -1.01
C ARG A 331 0.01 -8.78 -1.94
N LYS A 332 -1.08 -9.50 -1.68
CA LYS A 332 -1.54 -10.57 -2.59
C LYS A 332 -2.00 -10.01 -3.93
N LEU A 333 -2.70 -8.88 -3.93
CA LEU A 333 -3.05 -8.19 -5.17
C LEU A 333 -1.79 -7.77 -5.95
N ASP A 334 -0.75 -7.28 -5.26
CA ASP A 334 0.50 -6.92 -5.92
C ASP A 334 1.19 -8.13 -6.58
N ALA A 335 1.19 -9.29 -5.90
CA ALA A 335 1.73 -10.53 -6.44
C ALA A 335 0.95 -10.98 -7.69
N LEU A 336 -0.39 -10.96 -7.62
CA LEU A 336 -1.26 -11.28 -8.76
C LEU A 336 -0.99 -10.35 -9.95
N MET A 337 -0.87 -9.04 -9.72
CA MET A 337 -0.58 -8.09 -10.79
C MET A 337 0.82 -8.27 -11.39
N ALA A 338 1.81 -8.69 -10.58
CA ALA A 338 3.14 -9.01 -11.06
C ALA A 338 3.18 -10.28 -11.92
N GLU A 339 2.37 -11.29 -11.57
CA GLU A 339 2.15 -12.47 -12.40
C GLU A 339 1.52 -12.07 -13.74
N LYS A 340 0.44 -11.28 -13.71
CA LYS A 340 -0.22 -10.77 -14.93
C LYS A 340 0.74 -9.98 -15.82
N ALA A 341 1.62 -9.18 -15.23
CA ALA A 341 2.65 -8.44 -15.97
C ALA A 341 3.64 -9.37 -16.66
N SER A 342 4.13 -10.40 -15.95
CA SER A 342 5.01 -11.43 -16.52
C SER A 342 4.35 -12.20 -17.68
N SER A 343 3.03 -12.37 -17.62
CA SER A 343 2.25 -13.03 -18.67
C SER A 343 1.73 -12.09 -19.77
N GLY A 344 1.99 -10.78 -19.69
CA GLY A 344 1.50 -9.80 -20.67
C GLY A 344 -0.02 -9.59 -20.64
N THR A 345 -0.68 -9.80 -19.49
CA THR A 345 -2.14 -9.73 -19.33
C THR A 345 -2.64 -8.60 -18.42
N VAL A 346 -1.83 -7.56 -18.25
CA VAL A 346 -2.18 -6.40 -17.42
C VAL A 346 -3.27 -5.57 -18.10
N PRO A 347 -4.37 -5.22 -17.39
CA PRO A 347 -5.38 -4.31 -17.91
C PRO A 347 -4.97 -2.85 -17.73
N HIS A 348 -5.80 -1.92 -18.19
CA HIS A 348 -5.71 -0.54 -17.73
C HIS A 348 -6.01 -0.48 -16.23
N MET A 349 -5.47 0.51 -15.51
CA MET A 349 -5.59 0.57 -14.06
C MET A 349 -5.96 1.96 -13.57
N LEU A 350 -6.99 2.04 -12.73
CA LEU A 350 -7.25 3.19 -11.87
C LEU A 350 -6.81 2.80 -10.45
N ILE A 351 -5.82 3.50 -9.91
CA ILE A 351 -5.25 3.20 -8.59
C ILE A 351 -5.67 4.30 -7.61
N ASP A 352 -6.53 3.94 -6.66
CA ASP A 352 -6.92 4.76 -5.50
C ASP A 352 -6.50 4.02 -4.22
N ARG A 353 -5.18 3.90 -4.07
CA ARG A 353 -4.50 3.22 -2.97
C ARG A 353 -3.65 4.20 -2.19
N PHE A 354 -3.89 4.28 -0.89
CA PHE A 354 -2.96 4.89 0.05
C PHE A 354 -2.07 3.78 0.64
N ARG A 355 -0.76 3.81 0.35
CA ARG A 355 0.22 2.97 1.05
C ARG A 355 1.37 3.83 1.55
N PHE A 356 1.79 3.58 2.78
CA PHE A 356 2.92 4.27 3.39
C PHE A 356 4.23 3.97 2.65
N ASP A 357 4.46 2.72 2.25
CA ASP A 357 5.65 2.32 1.48
C ASP A 357 5.67 2.91 0.06
N SER A 358 4.52 3.33 -0.49
CA SER A 358 4.46 3.90 -1.83
C SER A 358 5.18 5.24 -1.97
N PHE A 359 5.51 5.85 -0.83
CA PHE A 359 6.28 7.08 -0.73
C PHE A 359 7.77 6.85 -0.44
N LEU A 360 8.16 5.61 -0.10
CA LEU A 360 9.55 5.21 0.16
C LEU A 360 10.35 4.92 -1.13
N THR A 361 9.73 5.10 -2.31
CA THR A 361 10.32 4.88 -3.65
C THR A 361 11.56 5.71 -3.95
N ALA A 362 11.87 6.72 -3.12
CA ALA A 362 13.08 7.52 -3.23
C ALA A 362 14.39 6.71 -3.12
N LYS A 363 14.38 5.51 -2.49
CA LYS A 363 15.59 4.71 -2.27
C LYS A 363 15.90 3.67 -3.36
N THR A 364 14.89 3.19 -4.09
CA THR A 364 15.04 2.10 -5.07
C THR A 364 14.75 2.53 -6.51
N GLY A 365 14.21 3.73 -6.74
CA GLY A 365 13.79 4.18 -8.07
C GLY A 365 12.39 3.65 -8.47
N ALA A 366 11.71 4.37 -9.36
CA ALA A 366 10.31 4.08 -9.73
C ALA A 366 10.16 2.74 -10.47
N ALA A 367 11.13 2.37 -11.33
CA ALA A 367 11.12 1.12 -12.09
C ALA A 367 11.39 -0.13 -11.24
N GLU A 368 12.18 -0.02 -10.16
CA GLU A 368 12.44 -1.12 -9.22
C GLU A 368 11.46 -1.12 -8.03
N SER A 369 10.49 -0.20 -8.01
CA SER A 369 9.48 -0.14 -6.95
C SER A 369 8.50 -1.30 -7.03
N SER A 370 7.89 -1.69 -5.90
CA SER A 370 6.77 -2.64 -5.89
C SER A 370 5.44 -2.02 -6.37
N LEU A 371 5.46 -0.77 -6.86
CA LEU A 371 4.24 -0.04 -7.24
C LEU A 371 3.61 -0.57 -8.51
N LEU A 372 2.29 -0.80 -8.48
CA LEU A 372 1.52 -1.21 -9.66
C LEU A 372 1.66 -0.24 -10.84
N THR A 373 1.92 1.05 -10.58
CA THR A 373 2.18 2.07 -11.58
C THR A 373 3.31 1.67 -12.56
N ARG A 374 4.28 0.85 -12.13
CA ARG A 374 5.38 0.36 -12.99
C ARG A 374 4.95 -0.53 -14.14
N PHE A 375 3.70 -1.00 -14.13
CA PHE A 375 3.16 -1.79 -15.24
C PHE A 375 2.47 -0.92 -16.30
N GLY A 376 2.41 0.41 -16.09
CA GLY A 376 1.88 1.35 -17.08
C GLY A 376 2.89 1.70 -18.17
N ALA A 377 2.43 1.69 -19.42
CA ALA A 377 3.11 2.32 -20.54
C ALA A 377 2.87 3.83 -20.57
N ARG A 378 1.64 4.26 -20.22
CA ARG A 378 1.27 5.68 -20.03
C ARG A 378 0.75 5.87 -18.63
N ILE A 379 1.31 6.83 -17.90
CA ILE A 379 1.04 7.02 -16.48
C ILE A 379 0.56 8.44 -16.25
N TYR A 380 -0.60 8.57 -15.63
CA TYR A 380 -1.14 9.83 -15.12
C TYR A 380 -1.10 9.82 -13.60
N MET A 381 -0.41 10.79 -13.01
CA MET A 381 -0.29 10.96 -11.57
C MET A 381 -1.00 12.23 -11.12
N PHE A 382 -2.00 12.09 -10.26
CA PHE A 382 -2.73 13.21 -9.68
C PHE A 382 -2.35 13.35 -8.21
N PHE A 383 -1.85 14.51 -7.82
CA PHE A 383 -1.41 14.82 -6.47
C PHE A 383 -2.37 15.82 -5.84
N LEU A 384 -3.24 15.34 -4.95
CA LEU A 384 -4.22 16.17 -4.27
C LEU A 384 -3.58 16.85 -3.06
N ILE A 385 -3.64 18.18 -3.06
CA ILE A 385 -3.25 19.05 -1.98
C ILE A 385 -4.53 19.55 -1.32
N THR A 386 -4.81 19.04 -0.13
CA THR A 386 -5.99 19.36 0.67
C THR A 386 -5.52 19.89 2.03
N PRO A 387 -6.05 21.03 2.50
CA PRO A 387 -5.77 21.51 3.85
C PRO A 387 -6.00 20.41 4.90
N PRO A 388 -5.05 20.11 5.80
CA PRO A 388 -5.17 18.97 6.70
C PRO A 388 -6.39 19.05 7.63
N GLU A 389 -6.79 20.25 8.06
CA GLU A 389 -8.02 20.51 8.81
C GLU A 389 -9.29 20.08 8.05
N GLU A 390 -9.33 20.32 6.74
CA GLU A 390 -10.44 19.89 5.88
C GLU A 390 -10.51 18.36 5.79
N THR A 391 -9.36 17.67 5.80
CA THR A 391 -9.35 16.20 5.80
C THR A 391 -9.97 15.60 7.07
N VAL A 392 -9.89 16.31 8.21
CA VAL A 392 -10.54 15.90 9.47
C VAL A 392 -12.06 16.02 9.36
N VAL A 393 -12.54 17.16 8.87
CA VAL A 393 -13.98 17.42 8.68
C VAL A 393 -14.58 16.44 7.67
N ARG A 394 -13.97 16.30 6.49
CA ARG A 394 -14.45 15.40 5.44
C ARG A 394 -14.40 13.93 5.85
N ALA A 395 -13.44 13.52 6.67
CA ALA A 395 -13.39 12.15 7.18
C ALA A 395 -14.57 11.86 8.12
N TRP A 396 -14.99 12.83 8.92
CA TRP A 396 -16.16 12.72 9.80
C TRP A 396 -17.46 12.62 9.00
N GLU A 397 -17.66 13.50 8.02
CA GLU A 397 -18.83 13.46 7.12
C GLU A 397 -18.93 12.12 6.41
N ARG A 398 -17.82 11.64 5.83
CA ARG A 398 -17.74 10.30 5.23
C ARG A 398 -18.04 9.19 6.26
N GLY A 399 -17.63 9.38 7.51
CA GLY A 399 -17.96 8.50 8.62
C GLY A 399 -19.46 8.38 8.83
N LEU A 400 -20.17 9.51 8.86
CA LEU A 400 -21.63 9.58 8.98
C LEU A 400 -22.34 8.91 7.78
N GLU A 401 -21.85 9.12 6.57
CA GLU A 401 -22.47 8.58 5.35
C GLU A 401 -22.25 7.07 5.18
N THR A 402 -21.01 6.61 5.44
CA THR A 402 -20.58 5.27 5.03
C THR A 402 -20.27 4.33 6.19
N GLY A 403 -20.24 4.85 7.43
CA GLY A 403 -19.78 4.15 8.64
C GLY A 403 -18.25 4.13 8.79
N ARG A 404 -17.50 4.85 7.94
CA ARG A 404 -16.04 4.80 7.87
C ARG A 404 -15.38 5.92 8.67
N TYR A 405 -15.29 5.73 9.98
CA TYR A 405 -14.65 6.69 10.89
C TYR A 405 -13.12 6.51 10.93
N LYS A 406 -12.43 7.58 11.32
CA LYS A 406 -10.99 7.62 11.59
C LYS A 406 -10.71 8.54 12.77
N ALA A 407 -9.67 8.23 13.53
CA ALA A 407 -9.20 9.10 14.60
C ALA A 407 -8.49 10.34 14.03
N VAL A 408 -8.53 11.45 14.76
CA VAL A 408 -7.99 12.74 14.30
C VAL A 408 -6.47 12.67 14.15
N ASP A 409 -5.80 12.16 15.17
CA ASP A 409 -4.34 11.98 15.19
C ASP A 409 -3.86 11.07 14.05
N ASP A 410 -4.60 10.00 13.75
CA ASP A 410 -4.34 9.14 12.58
C ASP A 410 -4.51 9.89 11.25
N LEU A 411 -5.53 10.75 11.11
CA LEU A 411 -5.73 11.57 9.91
C LEU A 411 -4.61 12.60 9.72
N LEU A 412 -4.22 13.29 10.78
CA LEU A 412 -3.16 14.29 10.75
C LEU A 412 -1.79 13.64 10.49
N PHE A 413 -1.52 12.48 11.08
CA PHE A 413 -0.34 11.68 10.77
C PHE A 413 -0.31 11.26 9.28
N HIS A 414 -1.44 10.80 8.73
CA HIS A 414 -1.55 10.49 7.30
C HIS A 414 -1.26 11.70 6.38
N ASN A 415 -1.57 12.93 6.81
CA ASN A 415 -1.22 14.13 6.06
C ASN A 415 0.29 14.34 6.04
N ILE A 416 0.96 14.28 7.20
CA ILE A 416 2.42 14.41 7.30
C ILE A 416 3.12 13.41 6.38
N GLU A 417 2.69 12.15 6.42
CA GLU A 417 3.24 11.08 5.59
C GLU A 417 3.00 11.33 4.09
N ALA A 418 1.79 11.73 3.71
CA ALA A 418 1.46 12.02 2.32
C ALA A 418 2.33 13.16 1.76
N TYR A 419 2.45 14.28 2.48
CA TYR A 419 3.18 15.45 2.01
C TYR A 419 4.70 15.30 2.13
N SER A 420 5.18 14.53 3.10
CA SER A 420 6.62 14.19 3.17
C SER A 420 7.04 13.21 2.08
N GLY A 421 6.12 12.34 1.66
CA GLY A 421 6.35 11.32 0.65
C GLY A 421 6.16 11.77 -0.80
N MET A 422 5.22 12.68 -1.03
CA MET A 422 4.80 13.14 -2.34
C MET A 422 5.96 13.66 -3.22
N PRO A 423 6.88 14.50 -2.73
CA PRO A 423 8.03 14.96 -3.53
C PRO A 423 8.91 13.82 -4.05
N GLY A 424 9.27 12.87 -3.18
CA GLY A 424 10.14 11.75 -3.56
C GLY A 424 9.48 10.85 -4.60
N LEU A 425 8.18 10.61 -4.48
CA LEU A 425 7.41 9.89 -5.48
C LEU A 425 7.34 10.67 -6.80
N PHE A 426 7.00 11.96 -6.75
CA PHE A 426 6.94 12.83 -7.93
C PHE A 426 8.25 12.82 -8.72
N PHE A 427 9.39 13.11 -8.07
CA PHE A 427 10.69 13.16 -8.76
C PHE A 427 11.15 11.79 -9.26
N ALA A 428 10.79 10.69 -8.59
CA ALA A 428 11.12 9.35 -9.08
C ALA A 428 10.44 9.05 -10.43
N TRP A 429 9.25 9.59 -10.67
CA TRP A 429 8.49 9.40 -11.92
C TRP A 429 8.78 10.47 -12.97
N ALA A 430 8.88 11.74 -12.56
CA ALA A 430 9.07 12.87 -13.48
C ALA A 430 10.41 12.80 -14.24
N ARG A 431 11.41 12.11 -13.67
CA ARG A 431 12.75 11.91 -14.27
C ARG A 431 12.84 10.75 -15.27
N LEU A 432 11.80 9.93 -15.39
CA LEU A 432 11.84 8.81 -16.34
C LEU A 432 11.82 9.35 -17.78
N GLU A 433 12.72 8.82 -18.59
CA GLU A 433 12.82 9.12 -20.02
C GLU A 433 12.31 7.96 -20.89
N ASP A 434 12.23 6.75 -20.32
CA ASP A 434 11.85 5.50 -21.01
C ASP A 434 10.34 5.27 -21.06
N ARG A 435 9.54 6.13 -20.41
CA ARG A 435 8.08 5.99 -20.30
C ARG A 435 7.39 7.33 -20.42
N TRP A 436 6.14 7.31 -20.86
CA TRP A 436 5.30 8.51 -20.88
C TRP A 436 4.66 8.73 -19.51
N VAL A 437 4.99 9.85 -18.86
CA VAL A 437 4.52 10.18 -17.52
C VAL A 437 3.97 11.61 -17.51
N HIS A 438 2.68 11.73 -17.23
CA HIS A 438 1.98 12.97 -16.93
C HIS A 438 1.73 13.09 -15.44
N TYR A 439 1.87 14.30 -14.91
CA TYR A 439 1.60 14.61 -13.52
C TYR A 439 0.85 15.92 -13.37
N GLU A 440 -0.02 15.97 -12.38
CA GLU A 440 -0.88 17.11 -12.10
C GLU A 440 -1.05 17.28 -10.58
N PHE A 441 -0.84 18.49 -10.08
CA PHE A 441 -1.07 18.89 -8.71
C PHE A 441 -2.39 19.64 -8.63
N LEU A 442 -3.24 19.21 -7.70
CA LEU A 442 -4.63 19.61 -7.60
C LEU A 442 -4.90 20.22 -6.22
N ASP A 443 -5.22 21.50 -6.18
CA ASP A 443 -5.70 22.18 -4.98
C ASP A 443 -7.15 21.82 -4.72
N ASN A 444 -7.39 21.18 -3.58
CA ASN A 444 -8.69 20.71 -3.13
C ASN A 444 -9.18 21.45 -1.87
N SER A 445 -8.78 22.70 -1.70
CA SER A 445 -9.37 23.65 -0.75
C SER A 445 -10.76 24.17 -1.15
N VAL A 446 -11.36 23.59 -2.20
CA VAL A 446 -12.69 23.92 -2.70
C VAL A 446 -13.80 23.27 -1.86
N PRO A 447 -15.05 23.79 -1.89
CA PRO A 447 -16.20 23.16 -1.25
C PRO A 447 -16.42 21.70 -1.68
N LEU A 448 -17.05 20.91 -0.81
CA LEU A 448 -17.42 19.53 -1.14
C LEU A 448 -18.35 19.48 -2.35
N GLY A 449 -17.97 18.72 -3.37
CA GLY A 449 -18.72 18.58 -4.62
C GLY A 449 -18.11 19.35 -5.79
N ASP A 450 -17.30 20.36 -5.51
CA ASP A 450 -16.59 21.11 -6.55
C ASP A 450 -15.33 20.34 -7.00
N PRO A 451 -14.97 20.43 -8.29
CA PRO A 451 -13.75 19.81 -8.78
C PRO A 451 -12.52 20.53 -8.21
N PRO A 452 -11.46 19.81 -7.82
CA PRO A 452 -10.22 20.46 -7.39
C PRO A 452 -9.58 21.19 -8.57
N ARG A 453 -8.82 22.25 -8.26
CA ARG A 453 -8.21 23.14 -9.26
C ARG A 453 -6.80 22.68 -9.60
N THR A 454 -6.46 22.67 -10.88
CA THR A 454 -5.08 22.44 -11.33
C THR A 454 -4.20 23.61 -10.91
N ILE A 455 -3.18 23.33 -10.10
CA ILE A 455 -2.21 24.35 -9.66
C ILE A 455 -0.82 24.16 -10.26
N ALA A 456 -0.51 22.94 -10.70
CA ALA A 456 0.66 22.66 -11.49
C ALA A 456 0.45 21.39 -12.32
N PHE A 457 1.11 21.28 -13.47
CA PHE A 457 1.04 20.09 -14.31
C PHE A 457 2.32 19.93 -15.12
N GLY A 458 2.52 18.76 -15.70
CA GLY A 458 3.64 18.56 -16.61
C GLY A 458 3.78 17.15 -17.11
N GLN A 459 4.85 16.96 -17.87
CA GLN A 459 5.16 15.70 -18.52
C GLN A 459 6.68 15.54 -18.65
N ASN A 460 7.20 14.36 -18.28
CA ASN A 460 8.59 13.92 -18.49
C ASN A 460 9.63 15.05 -18.36
N GLY A 461 9.83 15.57 -17.15
CA GLY A 461 10.85 16.58 -16.85
C GLY A 461 10.46 18.03 -17.14
N ASN A 462 9.32 18.28 -17.79
CA ASN A 462 8.74 19.62 -17.96
C ASN A 462 7.67 19.85 -16.90
N PHE A 463 7.70 20.99 -16.23
CA PHE A 463 6.74 21.30 -15.17
C PHE A 463 6.26 22.75 -15.25
N VAL A 464 4.95 22.94 -15.24
CA VAL A 464 4.30 24.25 -15.30
C VAL A 464 3.56 24.48 -13.99
N VAL A 465 3.87 25.59 -13.33
CA VAL A 465 3.27 26.01 -12.06
C VAL A 465 2.33 27.18 -12.35
N LEU A 466 1.04 26.95 -12.11
CA LEU A 466 -0.04 27.93 -12.31
C LEU A 466 -0.32 28.73 -11.03
N ASP A 467 -0.17 28.11 -9.86
CA ASP A 467 -0.34 28.74 -8.56
C ASP A 467 0.82 28.33 -7.64
N LEU A 468 1.83 29.21 -7.55
CA LEU A 468 3.02 28.97 -6.74
C LEU A 468 2.70 28.88 -5.25
N GLU A 469 1.79 29.72 -4.78
CA GLU A 469 1.45 29.81 -3.37
C GLU A 469 0.77 28.53 -2.89
N ARG A 470 -0.14 27.96 -3.69
CA ARG A 470 -0.75 26.65 -3.40
C ARG A 470 0.22 25.50 -3.56
N LEU A 471 1.19 25.59 -4.46
CA LEU A 471 2.19 24.55 -4.60
C LEU A 471 3.13 24.48 -3.37
N CYS A 472 3.40 25.62 -2.73
CA CYS A 472 4.13 25.69 -1.46
C CYS A 472 3.44 24.96 -0.30
N ASP A 473 2.13 24.69 -0.40
CA ASP A 473 1.40 23.93 0.62
C ASP A 473 1.90 22.48 0.73
N VAL A 474 2.56 21.94 -0.31
CA VAL A 474 3.27 20.66 -0.24
C VAL A 474 4.32 20.65 0.87
N GLU A 475 5.03 21.76 1.11
CA GLU A 475 5.98 21.88 2.22
C GLU A 475 5.28 22.25 3.53
N ARG A 476 4.32 23.18 3.50
CA ARG A 476 3.63 23.65 4.72
C ARG A 476 2.89 22.51 5.43
N PHE A 477 2.20 21.66 4.69
CA PHE A 477 1.40 20.58 5.26
C PHE A 477 2.21 19.38 5.78
N ARG A 478 3.55 19.43 5.67
CA ARG A 478 4.45 18.51 6.38
C ARG A 478 4.59 18.85 7.86
N HIS A 479 4.24 20.07 8.25
CA HIS A 479 4.42 20.60 9.61
C HIS A 479 3.10 20.67 10.38
N VAL A 480 2.33 19.59 10.30
CA VAL A 480 1.07 19.43 11.04
C VAL A 480 1.33 18.97 12.48
N ASP A 481 0.60 19.50 13.46
CA ASP A 481 0.57 18.96 14.83
C ASP A 481 -0.48 17.86 14.95
N VAL A 482 -0.04 16.61 15.13
CA VAL A 482 -0.92 15.44 15.31
C VAL A 482 -1.77 15.50 16.58
N ASN A 483 -1.42 16.37 17.54
CA ASN A 483 -2.17 16.57 18.77
C ASN A 483 -3.22 17.68 18.68
N ALA A 484 -3.38 18.30 17.51
CA ALA A 484 -4.35 19.37 17.28
C ALA A 484 -5.78 18.89 17.62
N ARG A 485 -6.51 19.75 18.35
CA ARG A 485 -7.90 19.49 18.76
C ARG A 485 -8.91 20.41 18.08
N THR A 486 -8.42 21.35 17.27
CA THR A 486 -9.19 22.34 16.53
C THR A 486 -8.45 22.67 15.23
N ALA A 487 -9.16 23.22 14.24
CA ALA A 487 -8.59 23.58 12.94
C ALA A 487 -7.39 24.55 13.06
N ASP A 488 -7.50 25.58 13.91
CA ASP A 488 -6.45 26.60 14.08
C ASP A 488 -5.14 26.07 14.69
N GLN A 489 -5.17 24.86 15.27
CA GLN A 489 -4.00 24.20 15.88
C GLN A 489 -3.25 23.28 14.90
N VAL A 490 -3.83 23.00 13.73
CA VAL A 490 -3.32 21.99 12.80
C VAL A 490 -1.93 22.34 12.29
N ILE A 491 -1.71 23.59 11.89
CA ILE A 491 -0.40 24.04 11.42
C ILE A 491 0.48 24.30 12.65
N GLY A 492 1.33 23.31 12.99
CA GLY A 492 2.20 23.36 14.17
C GLY A 492 3.39 24.31 14.02
N ARG A 493 3.72 24.70 12.78
CA ARG A 493 4.80 25.65 12.50
C ARG A 493 4.54 26.44 11.21
N THR A 494 4.55 27.76 11.33
CA THR A 494 4.60 28.66 10.16
C THR A 494 6.01 28.68 9.58
N LEU A 495 6.13 28.40 8.28
CA LEU A 495 7.39 28.43 7.55
C LEU A 495 7.71 29.85 7.05
N ALA A 496 9.00 30.20 7.02
CA ALA A 496 9.44 31.37 6.26
C ALA A 496 9.22 31.14 4.74
N PRO A 497 9.07 32.19 3.91
CA PRO A 497 8.84 32.05 2.46
C PRO A 497 9.86 31.13 1.76
N HIS A 498 11.16 31.34 2.05
CA HIS A 498 12.21 30.48 1.54
C HIS A 498 12.08 29.01 1.99
N GLU A 499 11.57 28.72 3.18
CA GLU A 499 11.36 27.33 3.61
C GLU A 499 10.18 26.70 2.88
N ALA A 500 9.08 27.43 2.70
CA ALA A 500 7.90 26.96 1.96
C ALA A 500 8.21 26.65 0.48
N MET A 501 9.18 27.36 -0.11
CA MET A 501 9.65 27.17 -1.48
C MET A 501 10.63 25.99 -1.67
N ALA A 502 10.89 25.16 -0.64
CA ALA A 502 11.85 24.06 -0.75
C ALA A 502 11.50 23.04 -1.85
N PHE A 503 10.24 22.62 -1.93
CA PHE A 503 9.77 21.71 -2.99
C PHE A 503 9.99 22.31 -4.40
N VAL A 504 9.67 23.59 -4.56
CA VAL A 504 9.80 24.31 -5.83
C VAL A 504 11.26 24.42 -6.26
N ARG A 505 12.16 24.77 -5.34
CA ARG A 505 13.60 24.82 -5.64
C ARG A 505 14.15 23.45 -6.01
N ASN A 506 13.71 22.39 -5.34
CA ASN A 506 14.08 21.02 -5.72
C ASN A 506 13.58 20.70 -7.14
N ALA A 507 12.37 21.12 -7.51
CA ALA A 507 11.87 20.95 -8.87
C ALA A 507 12.74 21.68 -9.91
N CYS A 508 13.12 22.93 -9.67
CA CYS A 508 14.06 23.66 -10.54
C CYS A 508 15.44 23.00 -10.65
N ALA A 509 15.88 22.31 -9.60
CA ALA A 509 17.19 21.66 -9.56
C ALA A 509 17.21 20.27 -10.22
N GLU A 510 16.09 19.53 -10.14
CA GLU A 510 15.97 18.14 -10.60
C GLU A 510 15.32 17.98 -11.97
N LEU A 511 14.48 18.93 -12.39
CA LEU A 511 13.74 18.84 -13.65
C LEU A 511 14.44 19.61 -14.78
N ALA A 512 14.14 19.21 -16.02
CA ALA A 512 14.75 19.81 -17.19
C ALA A 512 14.29 21.27 -17.40
N GLU A 513 12.99 21.50 -17.21
CA GLU A 513 12.38 22.81 -17.36
C GLU A 513 11.24 23.01 -16.36
N VAL A 514 11.24 24.13 -15.65
CA VAL A 514 10.14 24.56 -14.79
C VAL A 514 9.68 25.95 -15.21
N THR A 515 8.39 26.13 -15.47
CA THR A 515 7.80 27.40 -15.90
C THR A 515 6.80 27.87 -14.87
N PHE A 516 6.88 29.13 -14.45
CA PHE A 516 6.00 29.74 -13.47
C PHE A 516 5.13 30.79 -14.14
N VAL A 517 3.82 30.66 -13.96
CA VAL A 517 2.81 31.45 -14.65
C VAL A 517 2.14 32.42 -13.69
N VAL A 518 1.89 33.64 -14.14
CA VAL A 518 1.18 34.65 -13.34
C VAL A 518 -0.23 34.14 -13.09
N PRO A 519 -0.68 34.05 -11.82
CA PRO A 519 -1.97 33.48 -11.47
C PRO A 519 -3.13 34.06 -12.29
N GLY A 520 -3.97 33.19 -12.85
CA GLY A 520 -5.13 33.58 -13.67
C GLY A 520 -4.79 34.10 -15.08
N THR A 521 -3.55 33.96 -15.56
CA THR A 521 -3.14 34.38 -16.90
C THR A 521 -2.25 33.32 -17.57
N ASP A 522 -1.92 33.49 -18.84
CA ASP A 522 -0.95 32.64 -19.55
C ASP A 522 0.50 33.18 -19.53
N ARG A 523 0.76 34.31 -18.86
CA ARG A 523 2.06 34.99 -18.84
C ARG A 523 3.04 34.32 -17.91
N ILE A 524 4.29 34.18 -18.36
CA ILE A 524 5.37 33.58 -17.58
C ILE A 524 6.06 34.69 -16.78
N PHE A 525 6.25 34.50 -15.47
CA PHE A 525 7.02 35.42 -14.63
C PHE A 525 8.35 34.83 -14.14
N ALA A 526 8.52 33.51 -14.20
CA ALA A 526 9.82 32.90 -13.94
C ALA A 526 9.99 31.61 -14.76
N LYS A 527 11.24 31.27 -15.05
CA LYS A 527 11.59 30.06 -15.78
C LYS A 527 12.89 29.47 -15.26
N SER A 528 12.91 28.16 -15.06
CA SER A 528 14.12 27.39 -14.78
C SER A 528 14.49 26.49 -15.95
N LYS A 529 15.77 26.51 -16.33
CA LYS A 529 16.35 25.62 -17.34
C LYS A 529 17.80 25.30 -16.97
N GLY A 530 18.13 24.00 -16.89
CA GLY A 530 19.50 23.56 -16.59
C GLY A 530 20.04 24.11 -15.27
N ARG A 531 19.19 24.17 -14.22
CA ARG A 531 19.44 24.74 -12.88
C ARG A 531 19.54 26.26 -12.78
N GLY A 532 19.64 26.98 -13.90
CA GLY A 532 19.47 28.43 -13.92
C GLY A 532 18.01 28.79 -13.69
N ILE A 533 17.76 29.90 -13.00
CA ILE A 533 16.41 30.46 -12.81
C ILE A 533 16.47 31.92 -13.25
N ILE A 534 15.53 32.32 -14.11
CA ILE A 534 15.34 33.72 -14.53
C ILE A 534 13.97 34.15 -14.03
N VAL A 535 13.89 35.32 -13.41
CA VAL A 535 12.66 35.91 -12.87
C VAL A 535 12.41 37.27 -13.52
N ASP A 536 11.25 37.43 -14.16
CA ASP A 536 10.75 38.72 -14.64
C ASP A 536 10.15 39.51 -13.48
N THR A 537 10.83 40.58 -13.06
CA THR A 537 10.39 41.38 -11.93
C THR A 537 9.19 42.27 -12.25
N SER A 538 8.91 42.52 -13.53
CA SER A 538 7.75 43.30 -13.99
C SER A 538 6.44 42.52 -13.96
N SER A 539 6.52 41.18 -14.03
CA SER A 539 5.37 40.27 -13.99
C SER A 539 5.28 39.48 -12.68
N LEU A 540 6.13 39.78 -11.69
CA LEU A 540 6.18 39.05 -10.42
C LEU A 540 4.86 39.22 -9.65
N PRO A 541 4.17 38.14 -9.26
CA PRO A 541 2.91 38.24 -8.51
C PRO A 541 3.11 38.88 -7.12
N GLU A 542 2.07 39.54 -6.63
CA GLU A 542 2.08 40.14 -5.29
C GLU A 542 2.36 39.09 -4.20
N GLY A 543 3.21 39.43 -3.23
CA GLY A 543 3.56 38.54 -2.12
C GLY A 543 4.69 37.56 -2.40
N ILE A 544 5.18 37.46 -3.64
CA ILE A 544 6.32 36.62 -4.01
C ILE A 544 7.56 37.51 -4.18
N ALA A 545 8.67 37.18 -3.53
CA ALA A 545 9.95 37.86 -3.76
C ALA A 545 10.84 37.02 -4.68
N SER A 546 11.57 37.67 -5.60
CA SER A 546 12.50 36.94 -6.49
C SER A 546 13.56 36.16 -5.71
N ALA A 547 13.96 36.67 -4.54
CA ALA A 547 14.88 36.01 -3.61
C ALA A 547 14.39 34.65 -3.07
N ASP A 548 13.09 34.38 -3.09
CA ASP A 548 12.53 33.12 -2.58
C ASP A 548 12.93 31.90 -3.45
N PHE A 549 13.29 32.15 -4.72
CA PHE A 549 13.81 31.15 -5.65
C PHE A 549 15.26 30.73 -5.35
N GLY A 550 15.97 31.41 -4.43
CA GLY A 550 17.39 31.16 -4.17
C GLY A 550 18.29 31.84 -5.22
N PRO A 551 19.42 31.24 -5.64
CA PRO A 551 20.25 31.80 -6.71
C PRO A 551 19.47 31.93 -8.04
N HIS A 552 19.30 33.15 -8.53
CA HIS A 552 18.54 33.46 -9.73
C HIS A 552 19.10 34.70 -10.45
N GLU A 553 18.73 34.86 -11.71
CA GLU A 553 18.89 36.06 -12.50
C GLU A 553 17.56 36.82 -12.54
N VAL A 554 17.62 38.15 -12.53
CA VAL A 554 16.45 39.01 -12.68
C VAL A 554 16.46 39.65 -14.07
N THR A 555 15.28 39.83 -14.64
CA THR A 555 15.07 40.53 -15.90
C THR A 555 13.80 41.38 -15.83
N ASP A 556 13.69 42.34 -16.75
CA ASP A 556 12.44 43.08 -17.03
C ASP A 556 11.91 42.74 -18.43
N GLU A 557 12.49 41.74 -19.09
CA GLU A 557 12.06 41.24 -20.39
C GLU A 557 10.90 40.25 -20.26
N ASP A 558 9.95 40.31 -21.19
CA ASP A 558 8.82 39.38 -21.27
C ASP A 558 9.32 37.95 -21.53
N LEU A 559 9.11 37.06 -20.55
CA LEU A 559 9.48 35.64 -20.64
C LEU A 559 8.51 34.82 -21.49
N GLY A 560 7.47 35.46 -22.04
CA GLY A 560 6.51 34.88 -22.96
C GLY A 560 5.27 34.32 -22.27
N ARG A 561 4.58 33.43 -22.99
CA ARG A 561 3.34 32.79 -22.54
C ARG A 561 3.45 31.28 -22.64
N ILE A 562 2.75 30.56 -21.76
CA ILE A 562 2.63 29.12 -21.90
C ILE A 562 1.76 28.76 -23.11
N ASP A 563 2.16 27.73 -23.86
CA ASP A 563 1.32 27.19 -24.93
C ASP A 563 0.12 26.46 -24.31
N GLN A 564 -1.08 26.95 -24.60
CA GLN A 564 -2.32 26.35 -24.11
C GLN A 564 -2.54 24.94 -24.69
N GLY A 565 -1.98 24.63 -25.86
CA GLY A 565 -2.08 23.30 -26.50
C GLY A 565 -1.03 22.29 -26.05
N ALA A 566 0.00 22.70 -25.31
CA ALA A 566 1.16 21.86 -25.00
C ALA A 566 0.93 20.77 -23.92
N ALA A 567 -0.27 20.71 -23.34
CA ALA A 567 -0.62 19.69 -22.36
C ALA A 567 -1.93 19.00 -22.75
N ALA A 568 -1.84 18.02 -23.63
CA ALA A 568 -2.98 17.16 -23.94
C ALA A 568 -3.43 16.44 -22.66
N HIS A 569 -4.73 16.55 -22.32
CA HIS A 569 -5.40 15.79 -21.26
C HIS A 569 -5.16 16.24 -19.79
N VAL A 570 -4.86 17.52 -19.54
CA VAL A 570 -4.92 18.11 -18.19
C VAL A 570 -6.36 18.15 -17.70
N ILE A 571 -6.61 17.81 -16.43
CA ILE A 571 -7.96 17.82 -15.88
C ILE A 571 -8.61 19.22 -16.00
N GLY A 572 -7.84 20.28 -15.74
CA GLY A 572 -8.27 21.67 -15.87
C GLY A 572 -8.76 22.07 -17.27
N ASP A 573 -8.31 21.42 -18.34
CA ASP A 573 -8.75 21.72 -19.72
C ASP A 573 -9.98 20.91 -20.12
N LEU A 574 -10.28 19.84 -19.39
CA LEU A 574 -11.42 18.96 -19.63
C LEU A 574 -12.68 19.53 -18.95
N GLY A 575 -13.14 20.73 -19.37
CA GLY A 575 -14.50 21.20 -19.06
C GLY A 575 -14.68 22.68 -18.69
N CYS A 576 -13.62 23.46 -18.46
CA CYS A 576 -13.64 24.92 -18.24
C CYS A 576 -12.32 25.52 -18.77
N SER A 577 -12.23 26.85 -18.97
CA SER A 577 -10.96 27.47 -19.37
C SER A 577 -9.92 27.38 -18.26
N ARG A 578 -8.67 27.09 -18.62
CA ARG A 578 -7.47 26.88 -17.75
C ARG A 578 -7.20 27.98 -16.69
N PHE A 579 -7.90 29.11 -16.74
CA PHE A 579 -7.71 30.30 -15.89
C PHE A 579 -9.01 30.83 -15.25
N ALA A 580 -10.11 30.06 -15.30
CA ALA A 580 -11.41 30.44 -14.73
C ALA A 580 -11.57 30.09 -13.26
#